data_AF-A0A9N9KZC2-F1
#
_entry.id   AF-A0A9N9KZC2-F1
#
_cell.length_a   1.000
_cell.length_b   1.000
_cell.length_c   1.000
_cell.angle_alpha   90.00
_cell.angle_beta   90.00
_cell.angle_gamma   90.00
#
_symmetry.space_group_name_H-M   'P 1'
#
loop_
_entity.id
_entity.type
_entity.pdbx_description
1 polymer ?
#
loop_
_entity_poly.entity_id
_entity_poly.type
_entity_poly.pdbx_seq_one_letter_code
_entity_poly.pdbx_strand_id
1 'polypeptide(L)'
;ASAILRSISKDDKVKRIVKIRRFKILGITLIDVQRRNALTPENVQRYFNRLFEAINEYNVHLCNLYNMDKAGFQVGIIRSTTIIAHISALQVYTNNPEGRESITVIECINAAEGVIDPFLIMLGKVFLGKHFNNNLPPNTLLTLSET
;
A
#
# COMPACT_ATOMS: atom_id res chain seq x y z
N ALA A 1 20.80 36.47 -22.04
CA ALA A 1 19.40 35.99 -22.03
C ALA A 1 19.35 34.64 -21.31
N SER A 2 18.82 34.62 -20.07
CA SER A 2 18.74 33.43 -19.22
C SER A 2 17.52 32.61 -19.63
N ALA A 3 17.73 31.42 -20.19
CA ALA A 3 16.66 30.51 -20.56
C ALA A 3 16.41 29.54 -19.40
N ILE A 4 15.34 29.81 -18.66
CA ILE A 4 14.80 28.96 -17.59
C ILE A 4 14.29 27.66 -18.23
N LEU A 5 15.08 26.59 -18.18
CA LEU A 5 14.60 25.23 -18.42
C LEU A 5 13.75 24.81 -17.22
N ARG A 6 12.45 25.10 -17.27
CA ARG A 6 11.49 24.54 -16.32
C ARG A 6 11.48 23.02 -16.50
N SER A 7 11.83 22.29 -15.44
CA SER A 7 11.67 20.84 -15.35
C SER A 7 10.19 20.49 -15.49
N ILE A 8 9.77 20.08 -16.68
CA ILE A 8 8.43 19.53 -16.90
C ILE A 8 8.41 18.15 -16.24
N SER A 9 7.56 17.97 -15.23
CA SER A 9 7.34 16.69 -14.55
C SER A 9 6.98 15.60 -15.56
N LYS A 10 7.43 14.36 -15.34
CA LYS A 10 7.07 13.18 -16.15
C LYS A 10 5.54 13.06 -16.31
N ASP A 11 4.78 13.46 -15.30
CA ASP A 11 3.31 13.44 -15.31
C ASP A 11 2.71 14.35 -16.38
N ASP A 12 3.32 15.50 -16.66
CA ASP A 12 2.80 16.46 -17.64
C ASP A 12 2.99 16.00 -19.09
N LYS A 13 4.05 15.22 -19.34
CA LYS A 13 4.28 14.58 -20.64
C LYS A 13 3.33 13.41 -20.87
N VAL A 14 3.09 12.58 -19.84
CA VAL A 14 2.11 11.49 -19.88
C VAL A 14 0.69 12.04 -20.10
N LYS A 15 0.31 13.10 -19.39
CA LYS A 15 -0.97 13.80 -19.58
C LYS A 15 -1.13 14.34 -21.01
N ARG A 16 -0.07 14.85 -21.64
CA ARG A 16 -0.11 15.31 -23.04
C ARG A 16 -0.36 14.17 -24.03
N ILE A 17 0.22 13.00 -23.82
CA ILE A 17 0.03 11.81 -24.68
C ILE A 17 -1.40 11.26 -24.53
N VAL A 18 -1.93 11.21 -23.31
CA VAL A 18 -3.32 10.80 -23.03
C VAL A 18 -4.34 11.79 -23.63
N LYS A 19 -3.99 13.07 -23.77
CA LYS A 19 -4.89 14.10 -24.34
C LYS A 19 -5.04 14.01 -25.87
N ILE A 20 -4.04 13.47 -26.58
CA ILE A 20 -4.01 13.44 -28.06
C ILE A 20 -4.85 12.30 -28.65
N ARG A 21 -5.20 11.29 -27.85
CA ARG A 21 -6.10 10.20 -28.25
C ARG A 21 -7.02 9.88 -27.09
N ARG A 22 -8.35 9.87 -27.32
CA ARG A 22 -9.43 9.63 -26.34
C ARG A 22 -9.28 8.29 -25.59
N PHE A 23 -8.27 8.14 -24.75
CA PHE A 23 -8.05 6.97 -23.92
C PHE A 23 -8.36 7.32 -22.47
N LYS A 24 -9.27 6.55 -21.87
CA LYS A 24 -9.53 6.55 -20.44
C LYS A 24 -8.67 5.44 -19.83
N ILE A 25 -7.78 5.80 -18.91
CA ILE A 25 -7.09 4.80 -18.09
C ILE A 25 -8.10 4.33 -17.06
N LEU A 26 -8.62 3.11 -17.25
CA LEU A 26 -9.45 2.43 -16.26
C LEU A 26 -8.54 1.43 -15.54
N GLY A 27 -8.20 1.71 -14.29
CA GLY A 27 -7.59 0.71 -13.42
C GLY A 27 -8.61 -0.40 -13.16
N ILE A 28 -8.29 -1.63 -13.53
CA ILE A 28 -9.11 -2.79 -13.17
C ILE A 28 -8.60 -3.26 -11.81
N THR A 29 -9.40 -3.04 -10.76
CA THR A 29 -9.17 -3.70 -9.46
C THR A 29 -9.75 -5.10 -9.55
N LEU A 30 -8.89 -6.11 -9.55
CA LEU A 30 -9.33 -7.50 -9.43
C LEU A 30 -9.83 -7.72 -7.99
N ILE A 31 -11.12 -8.03 -7.86
CA ILE A 31 -11.69 -8.47 -6.59
C ILE A 31 -11.84 -9.99 -6.65
N ASP A 32 -11.47 -10.67 -5.56
CA ASP A 32 -11.71 -12.09 -5.43
C ASP A 32 -13.21 -12.39 -5.62
N VAL A 33 -13.53 -13.43 -6.40
CA VAL A 33 -14.90 -13.75 -6.79
C VAL A 33 -15.73 -14.12 -5.56
N GLN A 34 -15.14 -14.83 -4.58
CA GLN A 34 -15.84 -15.17 -3.35
C GLN A 34 -16.12 -13.91 -2.53
N ARG A 35 -15.14 -13.00 -2.41
CA ARG A 35 -15.33 -11.71 -1.75
C ARG A 35 -16.44 -10.89 -2.40
N ARG A 36 -16.48 -10.85 -3.73
CA ARG A 36 -17.55 -10.17 -4.48
C ARG A 36 -18.91 -10.77 -4.18
N ASN A 37 -19.02 -12.10 -4.21
CA ASN A 37 -20.28 -12.80 -3.96
C ASN A 37 -20.74 -12.68 -2.51
N ALA A 38 -19.82 -12.54 -1.56
CA ALA A 38 -20.14 -12.34 -0.15
C ALA A 38 -20.69 -10.92 0.14
N LEU A 39 -20.30 -9.92 -0.65
CA LEU A 39 -20.69 -8.51 -0.51
C LEU A 39 -22.09 -8.20 -1.08
N THR A 40 -23.09 -9.03 -0.78
CA THR A 40 -24.48 -8.69 -1.10
C THR A 40 -25.03 -7.67 -0.09
N PRO A 41 -25.98 -6.80 -0.49
CA PRO A 41 -26.59 -5.83 0.43
C PRO A 41 -27.14 -6.47 1.71
N GLU A 42 -27.75 -7.65 1.59
CA GLU A 42 -28.34 -8.39 2.71
C GLU A 42 -27.27 -8.89 3.69
N ASN A 43 -26.15 -9.42 3.17
CA ASN A 43 -25.05 -9.90 3.99
C ASN A 43 -24.38 -8.74 4.73
N VAL A 44 -24.17 -7.61 4.05
CA VAL A 44 -23.59 -6.40 4.64
C VAL A 44 -24.51 -5.84 5.73
N GLN A 45 -25.81 -5.71 5.44
CA GLN A 45 -26.79 -5.23 6.43
C GLN A 45 -26.84 -6.14 7.66
N ARG A 46 -26.90 -7.47 7.45
CA ARG A 46 -26.92 -8.45 8.53
C ARG A 46 -25.66 -8.38 9.39
N TYR A 47 -24.49 -8.19 8.77
CA TYR A 47 -23.24 -8.02 9.51
C TYR A 47 -23.29 -6.78 10.42
N PHE A 48 -23.67 -5.62 9.88
CA PHE A 48 -23.71 -4.38 10.67
C PHE A 48 -24.78 -4.41 11.77
N ASN A 49 -25.96 -4.99 11.52
CA ASN A 49 -26.97 -5.16 12.55
C ASN A 49 -26.42 -5.95 13.75
N ARG A 50 -25.78 -7.10 13.49
CA ARG A 50 -25.16 -7.93 14.54
C ARG A 50 -24.02 -7.22 15.26
N LEU A 51 -23.22 -6.43 14.53
CA LEU A 51 -22.16 -5.62 15.13
C LEU A 51 -22.74 -4.57 16.09
N PHE A 52 -23.79 -3.85 15.69
CA PHE A 52 -24.45 -2.87 16.56
C PHE A 52 -25.14 -3.51 17.76
N GLU A 53 -25.79 -4.65 17.58
CA GLU A 53 -26.35 -5.45 18.67
C GLU A 53 -25.27 -5.79 19.71
N ALA A 54 -24.13 -6.32 19.27
CA ALA A 54 -23.01 -6.65 20.16
C ALA A 54 -22.42 -5.41 20.84
N ILE A 55 -22.23 -4.31 20.10
CA ILE A 55 -21.73 -3.04 20.67
C ILE A 55 -22.65 -2.58 21.81
N ASN A 56 -23.97 -2.66 21.62
CA ASN A 56 -24.94 -2.24 22.63
C ASN A 56 -25.01 -3.22 23.81
N GLU A 57 -25.03 -4.53 23.54
CA GLU A 57 -25.11 -5.59 24.56
C GLU A 57 -23.92 -5.54 25.52
N TYR A 58 -22.71 -5.38 24.98
CA TYR A 58 -21.47 -5.36 25.77
C TYR A 58 -21.01 -3.95 26.16
N ASN A 59 -21.79 -2.91 25.82
CA ASN A 59 -21.44 -1.50 26.05
C ASN A 59 -20.02 -1.14 25.56
N VAL A 60 -19.70 -1.54 24.32
CA VAL A 60 -18.37 -1.34 23.74
C VAL A 60 -18.21 0.12 23.30
N HIS A 61 -17.26 0.82 23.91
CA HIS A 61 -16.90 2.18 23.49
C HIS A 61 -16.13 2.18 22.16
N LEU A 62 -16.30 3.24 21.36
CA LEU A 62 -15.61 3.40 20.06
C LEU A 62 -14.08 3.36 20.18
N CYS A 63 -13.53 3.83 21.30
CA CYS A 63 -12.10 3.74 21.60
C CYS A 63 -11.58 2.30 21.79
N ASN A 64 -12.48 1.35 22.05
CA ASN A 64 -12.19 -0.07 22.22
C ASN A 64 -12.54 -0.91 20.98
N LEU A 65 -13.09 -0.29 19.93
CA LEU A 65 -13.43 -0.95 18.68
C LEU A 65 -12.29 -0.80 17.67
N TYR A 66 -11.39 -1.77 17.63
CA TYR A 66 -10.22 -1.75 16.76
C TYR A 66 -10.41 -2.55 15.47
N ASN A 67 -9.91 -2.01 14.37
CA ASN A 67 -9.64 -2.74 13.14
C ASN A 67 -8.13 -2.91 12.97
N MET A 68 -7.71 -4.05 12.42
CA MET A 68 -6.31 -4.35 12.14
C MET A 68 -6.20 -4.83 10.69
N ASP A 69 -5.18 -4.36 9.98
CA ASP A 69 -4.85 -4.87 8.65
C ASP A 69 -3.34 -5.01 8.46
N LYS A 70 -2.95 -5.81 7.46
CA LYS A 70 -1.58 -6.07 7.07
C LYS A 70 -1.25 -5.43 5.73
N ALA A 71 -0.27 -4.55 5.72
CA ALA A 71 0.31 -3.98 4.51
C ALA A 71 1.67 -4.63 4.19
N GLY A 72 1.83 -5.13 2.97
CA GLY A 72 3.09 -5.68 2.46
C GLY A 72 3.85 -4.68 1.61
N PHE A 73 5.07 -4.34 2.01
CA PHE A 73 6.01 -3.51 1.27
C PHE A 73 7.13 -4.38 0.71
N GLN A 74 7.53 -4.14 -0.54
CA GLN A 74 8.68 -4.81 -1.15
C GLN A 74 9.79 -3.79 -1.29
N VAL A 75 10.87 -4.01 -0.55
CA VAL A 75 12.11 -3.23 -0.59
C VAL A 75 12.96 -3.75 -1.74
N GLY A 76 13.65 -2.84 -2.43
CA GLY A 76 14.46 -3.17 -3.59
C GLY A 76 13.68 -3.23 -4.91
N ILE A 77 12.36 -3.02 -4.94
CA ILE A 77 11.63 -2.94 -6.21
C ILE A 77 11.70 -1.54 -6.78
N ILE A 78 12.25 -1.43 -8.00
CA ILE A 78 12.09 -0.25 -8.85
C ILE A 78 10.61 -0.19 -9.27
N ARG A 79 9.77 0.45 -8.45
CA ARG A 79 8.38 0.71 -8.82
C ARG A 79 8.36 1.80 -9.90
N SER A 80 8.09 1.37 -11.12
CA SER A 80 7.92 2.16 -12.35
C SER A 80 9.18 2.80 -12.96
N THR A 81 9.90 2.05 -13.80
CA THR A 81 10.63 2.65 -14.92
C THR A 81 9.65 2.95 -16.04
N THR A 82 9.20 4.20 -16.17
CA THR A 82 8.66 4.68 -17.46
C THR A 82 9.79 4.63 -18.48
N ILE A 83 9.76 3.65 -19.39
CA ILE A 83 10.74 3.51 -20.47
C ILE A 83 10.17 4.22 -21.70
N ILE A 84 10.82 5.31 -22.12
CA ILE A 84 10.54 5.96 -23.41
C ILE A 84 11.62 5.45 -24.37
N ALA A 85 11.27 4.45 -25.18
CA ALA A 85 12.17 3.89 -26.19
C ALA A 85 11.82 4.41 -27.59
N HIS A 86 12.82 4.47 -28.47
CA HIS A 86 12.64 4.80 -29.88
C HIS A 86 11.85 3.68 -30.58
N ILE A 87 11.11 4.00 -31.65
CA ILE A 87 10.20 3.05 -32.34
C ILE A 87 10.93 1.84 -32.95
N SER A 88 12.26 1.92 -33.08
CA SER A 88 13.13 0.84 -33.57
C SER A 88 13.68 -0.08 -32.47
N ALA A 89 13.36 0.17 -31.20
CA ALA A 89 13.80 -0.68 -30.10
C ALA A 89 12.95 -1.95 -30.05
N LEU A 90 13.59 -3.10 -30.28
CA LEU A 90 12.90 -4.40 -30.26
C LEU A 90 12.66 -4.93 -28.84
N GLN A 91 13.55 -4.62 -27.88
CA GLN A 91 13.45 -5.02 -26.46
C GLN A 91 14.29 -4.09 -25.57
N VAL A 92 13.86 -3.89 -24.32
CA VAL A 92 14.62 -3.18 -23.28
C VAL A 92 14.74 -4.10 -22.08
N TYR A 93 15.98 -4.41 -21.68
CA TYR A 93 16.27 -5.25 -20.52
C TYR A 93 16.70 -4.37 -19.35
N THR A 94 16.17 -4.66 -18.16
CA THR A 94 16.66 -4.11 -16.90
C THR A 94 16.93 -5.28 -15.96
N ASN A 95 18.02 -5.22 -15.21
CA ASN A 95 18.31 -6.19 -14.18
C ASN A 95 17.25 -6.02 -13.07
N ASN A 96 16.54 -7.09 -12.73
CA ASN A 96 15.76 -7.12 -11.50
C ASN A 96 16.77 -7.24 -10.35
N PRO A 97 16.80 -6.32 -9.38
CA PRO A 97 17.70 -6.47 -8.24
C PRO A 97 17.41 -7.80 -7.53
N GLU A 98 18.43 -8.64 -7.44
CA GLU A 98 18.42 -9.89 -6.69
C GLU A 98 18.48 -9.55 -5.19
N GLY A 99 17.32 -9.17 -4.65
CA GLY A 99 17.20 -8.71 -3.27
C GLY A 99 15.80 -8.18 -3.01
N ARG A 100 14.79 -9.07 -3.09
CA ARG A 100 13.40 -8.73 -2.75
C ARG A 100 13.19 -8.99 -1.27
N GLU A 101 13.59 -8.04 -0.45
CA GLU A 101 13.22 -8.06 0.96
C GLU A 101 11.79 -7.55 1.08
N SER A 102 10.94 -8.30 1.78
CA SER A 102 9.59 -7.83 2.08
C SER A 102 9.51 -7.38 3.53
N ILE A 103 8.89 -6.24 3.73
CA ILE A 103 8.51 -5.72 5.04
C ILE A 103 7.01 -5.84 5.12
N THR A 104 6.54 -6.54 6.14
CA THR A 104 5.14 -6.59 6.52
C THR A 104 4.92 -5.58 7.62
N VAL A 105 3.95 -4.69 7.46
CA VAL A 105 3.48 -3.77 8.49
C VAL A 105 2.10 -4.24 8.93
N ILE A 106 1.87 -4.33 10.24
CA ILE A 106 0.56 -4.50 10.84
C ILE A 106 0.14 -3.15 11.39
N GLU A 107 -0.99 -2.65 10.89
CA GLU A 107 -1.55 -1.35 11.26
C GLU A 107 -2.85 -1.58 12.02
N CYS A 108 -3.09 -0.80 13.08
CA CYS A 108 -4.28 -0.94 13.89
C CYS A 108 -4.81 0.42 14.34
N ILE A 109 -6.10 0.66 14.08
CA ILE A 109 -6.81 1.90 14.41
C ILE A 109 -8.14 1.58 15.08
N ASN A 110 -8.59 2.43 15.99
CA ASN A 110 -9.93 2.32 16.56
C ASN A 110 -10.94 3.26 15.88
N ALA A 111 -12.21 3.04 16.16
CA ALA A 111 -13.32 3.85 15.65
C ALA A 111 -13.40 5.28 16.25
N ALA A 112 -12.49 5.63 17.17
CA ALA A 112 -12.34 6.96 17.76
C ALA A 112 -11.03 7.65 17.33
N GLU A 113 -10.49 7.28 16.16
CA GLU A 113 -9.27 7.85 15.56
C GLU A 113 -7.97 7.60 16.35
N GLY A 114 -8.02 6.73 17.36
CA GLY A 114 -6.83 6.25 18.05
C GLY A 114 -6.03 5.30 17.18
N VAL A 115 -4.71 5.50 17.14
CA VAL A 115 -3.77 4.69 16.36
C VAL A 115 -2.85 3.95 17.32
N ILE A 116 -2.65 2.65 17.08
CA ILE A 116 -1.58 1.87 17.72
C ILE A 116 -0.36 1.96 16.82
N ASP A 117 0.80 2.27 17.41
CA ASP A 117 2.07 2.30 16.67
C ASP A 117 2.26 0.98 15.89
N PRO A 118 2.77 1.04 14.65
CA PRO A 118 2.78 -0.11 13.77
C PRO A 118 3.67 -1.24 14.28
N PHE A 119 3.36 -2.47 13.87
CA PHE A 119 4.21 -3.63 14.10
C PHE A 119 4.85 -4.09 12.78
N LEU A 120 6.17 -4.03 12.70
CA LEU A 120 6.95 -4.35 11.51
C LEU A 120 7.54 -5.76 11.63
N ILE A 121 7.32 -6.57 10.60
CA ILE A 121 7.96 -7.87 10.41
C ILE A 121 8.82 -7.77 9.16
N MET A 122 10.14 -7.92 9.32
CA MET A 122 11.06 -7.96 8.19
C MET A 122 11.57 -9.37 7.96
N LEU A 123 11.76 -9.73 6.69
CA LEU A 123 12.44 -10.97 6.35
C LEU A 123 13.94 -10.83 6.67
N GLY A 124 14.48 -11.69 7.53
CA GLY A 124 15.90 -11.67 7.88
C GLY A 124 16.21 -12.42 9.17
N LYS A 125 17.51 -12.62 9.44
CA LYS A 125 18.01 -13.25 10.68
C LYS A 125 18.60 -12.25 11.66
N VAL A 126 19.11 -11.14 11.16
CA VAL A 126 19.80 -10.11 11.96
C VAL A 126 19.32 -8.73 11.53
N PHE A 127 18.88 -7.93 12.49
CA PHE A 127 18.55 -6.53 12.27
C PHE A 127 19.76 -5.67 12.61
N LEU A 128 20.36 -5.04 11.59
CA LEU A 128 21.47 -4.13 11.79
C LEU A 128 20.95 -2.69 11.94
N GLY A 129 20.44 -2.36 13.13
CA GLY A 129 19.82 -1.05 13.42
C GLY A 129 20.68 0.17 13.08
N LYS A 130 22.02 0.04 13.10
CA LYS A 130 22.98 1.11 12.73
C LYS A 130 22.84 1.61 11.27
N HIS A 131 22.20 0.84 10.40
CA HIS A 131 21.99 1.21 8.99
C HIS A 131 20.69 1.97 8.75
N PHE A 132 19.87 2.19 9.79
CA PHE A 132 18.58 2.84 9.69
C PHE A 132 18.55 4.09 10.57
N ASN A 133 18.03 5.19 10.03
CA ASN A 133 17.57 6.29 10.88
C ASN A 133 16.23 5.87 11.48
N ASN A 134 16.22 5.64 12.79
CA ASN A 134 15.02 5.21 13.51
C ASN A 134 14.05 6.38 13.74
N ASN A 135 13.41 6.84 12.66
CA ASN A 135 12.37 7.87 12.69
C ASN A 135 10.97 7.25 12.84
N LEU A 136 10.89 6.02 13.33
CA LEU A 136 9.62 5.33 13.56
C LEU A 136 8.92 5.89 14.80
N PRO A 137 7.58 5.77 14.89
CA PRO A 137 6.87 6.06 16.12
C PRO A 137 7.47 5.31 17.32
N PRO A 138 7.50 5.91 18.51
CA PRO A 138 8.34 5.45 19.62
C PRO A 138 8.03 4.04 20.12
N ASN A 139 6.77 3.57 20.02
CA ASN A 139 6.39 2.22 20.45
C ASN A 139 6.28 1.25 19.26
N THR A 140 6.83 1.62 18.10
CA THR A 140 6.89 0.75 16.94
C THR A 140 7.70 -0.48 17.27
N LEU A 141 7.06 -1.65 17.16
CA LEU A 141 7.72 -2.93 17.40
C LEU A 141 8.26 -3.46 16.09
N LEU A 142 9.52 -3.92 16.12
CA LEU A 142 10.21 -4.48 14.98
C LEU A 142 10.63 -5.91 15.30
N THR A 143 10.26 -6.84 14.44
CA THR A 143 10.67 -8.24 14.53
C THR A 143 11.16 -8.77 13.19
N LEU A 144 11.81 -9.92 13.25
CA LEU A 144 12.37 -10.62 12.12
C LEU A 144 11.66 -11.96 11.93
N SER A 145 11.42 -12.32 10.66
CA SER A 145 11.01 -13.66 10.26
C SER A 145 12.11 -14.26 9.40
N GLU A 146 12.53 -15.50 9.70
CA GLU A 146 13.44 -16.25 8.84
C GLU A 146 12.73 -16.96 7.67
N THR A 147 11.39 -16.93 7.68
CA THR A 147 10.48 -17.56 6.72
C THR A 147 9.66 -16.54 5.94
#